data_AF-A0A9Q3IMZ2-F1
#
_entry.id   AF-A0A9Q3IMZ2-F1
#
_cell.length_a   1.000
_cell.length_b   1.000
_cell.length_c   1.000
_cell.angle_alpha   90.00
_cell.angle_beta   90.00
_cell.angle_gamma   90.00
#
_symmetry.space_group_name_H-M   'P 1'
#
loop_
_entity.id
_entity.type
_entity.pdbx_description
1 polymer ?
#
loop_
_entity_poly.entity_id
_entity_poly.type
_entity_poly.pdbx_seq_one_letter_code
_entity_poly.pdbx_strand_id
1 'polypeptide(L)'
;MGQALLKEVPKIKEWPHFSGEGEYHHMEFIRGIDIIKEDAELPNRLATVRFNTLLTRSAQRWYVKLRQAHGHQIWTLWETQIMNKWANDGRRFKVETPFESSKFNSDRDKDLPWFCTRKADSQHCILTCQNL
;
A
#
# COMPACT_ATOMS: atom_id res chain seq x y z
N MET A 1 12.38 -43.47 0.05
CA MET A 1 11.03 -42.93 0.36
C MET A 1 11.08 -41.43 0.10
N GLY A 2 10.52 -40.90 -1.00
CA GLY A 2 10.80 -39.48 -1.32
C GLY A 2 10.00 -38.83 -2.45
N GLN A 3 8.77 -39.27 -2.74
CA GLN A 3 7.95 -38.68 -3.81
C GLN A 3 6.47 -38.43 -3.44
N ALA A 4 6.06 -38.62 -2.18
CA ALA A 4 4.65 -38.48 -1.79
C ALA A 4 4.24 -37.07 -1.35
N LEU A 5 5.15 -36.25 -0.80
CA LEU A 5 4.78 -34.97 -0.18
C LEU A 5 4.48 -33.82 -1.15
N LEU A 6 4.82 -33.97 -2.44
CA LEU A 6 4.50 -32.93 -3.44
C LEU A 6 3.04 -32.96 -3.91
N LYS A 7 2.28 -34.02 -3.57
CA LYS A 7 0.87 -34.16 -3.98
C LYS A 7 -0.12 -33.38 -3.13
N GLU A 8 0.26 -32.99 -1.90
CA GLU A 8 -0.62 -32.26 -0.98
C GLU A 8 -0.38 -30.76 -0.97
N VAL A 9 0.63 -30.28 -1.71
CA VAL A 9 0.84 -28.84 -1.76
C VAL A 9 -0.35 -28.20 -2.50
N PRO A 10 -1.07 -27.25 -1.87
CA PRO A 10 -2.22 -26.59 -2.47
C PRO A 10 -1.89 -26.09 -3.87
N LYS A 11 -2.83 -26.26 -4.80
CA LYS A 11 -2.64 -25.82 -6.18
C LYS A 11 -2.45 -24.31 -6.17
N ILE A 12 -1.61 -23.78 -7.06
CA ILE A 12 -1.29 -22.33 -7.13
C ILE A 12 -2.55 -21.45 -7.19
N LYS A 13 -3.68 -21.98 -7.68
CA LYS A 13 -4.99 -21.29 -7.70
C LYS A 13 -5.61 -21.02 -6.32
N GLU A 14 -5.27 -21.80 -5.30
CA GLU A 14 -5.81 -21.67 -3.94
C GLU A 14 -5.03 -20.67 -3.09
N TRP A 15 -3.88 -20.21 -3.59
CA TRP A 15 -3.05 -19.26 -2.89
C TRP A 15 -3.60 -17.84 -3.05
N PRO A 16 -3.44 -16.99 -2.02
CA PRO A 16 -3.86 -15.60 -2.12
C PRO A 16 -3.02 -14.88 -3.18
N HIS A 17 -3.66 -14.02 -3.97
CA HIS A 17 -2.99 -13.20 -5.00
C HIS A 17 -2.82 -11.77 -4.48
N PHE A 18 -1.68 -11.14 -4.79
CA PHE A 18 -1.36 -9.80 -4.32
C PHE A 18 -0.97 -8.88 -5.47
N SER A 19 -1.74 -7.81 -5.69
CA SER A 19 -1.52 -6.88 -6.81
C SER A 19 -0.78 -5.60 -6.41
N GLY A 20 -0.80 -5.23 -5.13
CA GLY A 20 -0.15 -4.03 -4.61
C GLY A 20 -0.80 -2.68 -4.96
N GLU A 21 -2.02 -2.66 -5.51
CA GLU A 21 -2.81 -1.45 -5.90
C GLU A 21 -4.19 -1.30 -5.17
N GLY A 22 -4.31 -0.51 -4.09
CA GLY A 22 -5.58 -0.30 -3.35
C GLY A 22 -5.46 -0.35 -1.82
N GLU A 23 -6.59 -0.34 -1.08
CA GLU A 23 -6.62 -0.62 0.37
C GLU A 23 -6.29 -2.10 0.60
N TYR A 24 -5.02 -2.39 0.89
CA TYR A 24 -4.55 -3.76 1.04
C TYR A 24 -4.13 -4.12 2.46
N HIS A 25 -4.55 -5.31 2.86
CA HIS A 25 -4.05 -6.03 4.03
C HIS A 25 -2.86 -6.90 3.63
N HIS A 26 -1.71 -6.28 3.37
CA HIS A 26 -0.44 -7.01 3.17
C HIS A 26 -0.14 -7.99 4.32
N MET A 27 -0.64 -7.70 5.52
CA MET A 27 -0.61 -8.58 6.70
C MET A 27 -1.41 -9.89 6.50
N GLU A 28 -2.60 -9.82 5.90
CA GLU A 28 -3.42 -11.01 5.63
C GLU A 28 -2.80 -11.88 4.55
N PHE A 29 -2.19 -11.24 3.54
CA PHE A 29 -1.45 -11.95 2.50
C PHE A 29 -0.23 -12.69 3.06
N ILE A 30 0.59 -12.03 3.89
CA ILE A 30 1.73 -12.68 4.56
C ILE A 30 1.25 -13.84 5.42
N ARG A 31 0.24 -13.59 6.28
CA ARG A 31 -0.32 -14.62 7.17
C ARG A 31 -0.87 -15.82 6.39
N GLY A 32 -1.54 -15.57 5.26
CA GLY A 32 -2.06 -16.63 4.40
C GLY A 32 -0.95 -17.50 3.80
N ILE A 33 0.19 -16.91 3.42
CA ILE A 33 1.35 -17.67 2.96
C ILE A 33 2.00 -18.45 4.10
N ASP A 34 2.10 -17.86 5.30
CA ASP A 34 2.68 -18.53 6.46
C ASP A 34 1.86 -19.76 6.88
N ILE A 35 0.52 -19.65 6.90
CA ILE A 35 -0.38 -20.78 7.16
C ILE A 35 -0.16 -21.89 6.13
N ILE A 36 -0.15 -21.57 4.83
CA ILE A 36 0.06 -22.57 3.77
C ILE A 36 1.45 -23.22 3.90
N LYS A 37 2.45 -22.46 4.30
CA LYS A 37 3.81 -22.95 4.49
C LYS A 37 3.91 -23.90 5.68
N GLU A 38 3.20 -23.60 6.76
CA GLU A 38 3.08 -24.44 7.96
C GLU A 38 2.31 -25.73 7.64
N ASP A 39 1.12 -25.61 7.03
CA ASP A 39 0.26 -26.74 6.69
C ASP A 39 0.89 -27.71 5.68
N ALA A 40 1.67 -27.19 4.71
CA ALA A 40 2.28 -27.99 3.65
C ALA A 40 3.78 -28.28 3.86
N GLU A 41 4.34 -27.98 5.04
CA GLU A 41 5.77 -28.12 5.38
C GLU A 41 6.72 -27.67 4.25
N LEU A 42 6.43 -26.52 3.65
CA LEU A 42 7.07 -26.14 2.40
C LEU A 42 8.53 -25.67 2.61
N PRO A 43 9.49 -26.22 1.84
CA PRO A 43 10.84 -25.70 1.81
C PRO A 43 10.87 -24.23 1.40
N ASN A 44 11.68 -23.41 2.09
CA ASN A 44 11.82 -21.96 1.81
C ASN A 44 12.06 -21.65 0.32
N ARG A 45 12.81 -22.51 -0.39
CA ARG A 45 13.06 -22.34 -1.83
C ARG A 45 11.79 -22.45 -2.66
N LEU A 46 10.90 -23.38 -2.34
CA LEU A 46 9.63 -23.57 -3.06
C LEU A 46 8.66 -22.43 -2.78
N ALA A 47 8.62 -21.94 -1.52
CA ALA A 47 7.84 -20.75 -1.16
C ALA A 47 8.27 -19.54 -2.01
N THR A 48 9.58 -19.25 -2.11
CA THR A 48 10.10 -18.13 -2.93
C THR A 48 9.82 -18.30 -4.43
N VAL A 49 9.82 -19.52 -4.96
CA VAL A 49 9.51 -19.77 -6.38
C VAL A 49 8.03 -19.53 -6.66
N ARG A 50 7.14 -20.04 -5.79
CA ARG A 50 5.70 -19.85 -5.90
C ARG A 50 5.31 -18.39 -5.67
N PHE A 51 5.98 -17.70 -4.76
CA PHE A 51 5.75 -16.30 -4.44
C PHE A 51 5.70 -15.38 -5.67
N ASN A 52 6.63 -15.54 -6.62
CA ASN A 52 6.63 -14.74 -7.86
C ASN A 52 5.31 -14.88 -8.65
N THR A 53 4.69 -16.06 -8.61
CA THR A 53 3.43 -16.33 -9.33
C THR A 53 2.19 -15.76 -8.64
N LEU A 54 2.29 -15.43 -7.35
CA LEU A 54 1.21 -14.85 -6.55
C LEU A 54 1.14 -13.32 -6.69
N LEU A 55 2.26 -12.71 -7.09
CA LEU A 55 2.36 -11.28 -7.29
C LEU A 55 1.84 -10.89 -8.66
N THR A 56 1.01 -9.86 -8.70
CA THR A 56 0.46 -9.31 -9.94
C THR A 56 0.73 -7.81 -10.02
N ARG A 57 0.62 -7.23 -11.23
CA ARG A 57 0.69 -5.78 -11.49
C ARG A 57 1.90 -5.07 -10.85
N SER A 58 1.65 -4.12 -9.94
CA SER A 58 2.67 -3.27 -9.34
C SER A 58 3.59 -4.07 -8.41
N ALA A 59 3.04 -5.03 -7.67
CA ALA A 59 3.79 -5.91 -6.78
C ALA A 59 4.74 -6.83 -7.56
N GLN A 60 4.31 -7.32 -8.73
CA GLN A 60 5.16 -8.14 -9.60
C GLN A 60 6.36 -7.33 -10.14
N ARG A 61 6.13 -6.10 -10.61
CA ARG A 61 7.20 -5.20 -11.08
C ARG A 61 8.20 -4.87 -9.98
N TRP A 62 7.70 -4.63 -8.76
CA TRP A 62 8.54 -4.42 -7.58
C TRP A 62 9.40 -5.65 -7.28
N TYR A 63 8.81 -6.84 -7.26
CA TYR A 63 9.54 -8.08 -6.96
C TYR A 63 10.65 -8.35 -7.96
N VAL A 64 10.41 -8.19 -9.27
CA VAL A 64 11.43 -8.40 -10.29
C VAL A 64 12.62 -7.46 -10.08
N LYS A 65 12.38 -6.17 -9.80
CA LYS A 65 13.44 -5.20 -9.49
C LYS A 65 14.22 -5.58 -8.24
N LEU A 66 13.53 -5.96 -7.17
CA LEU A 66 14.17 -6.32 -5.91
C LEU A 66 14.97 -7.62 -6.03
N ARG A 67 14.47 -8.60 -6.79
CA ARG A 67 15.15 -9.85 -7.07
C ARG A 67 16.41 -9.67 -7.91
N GLN A 68 16.41 -8.72 -8.84
CA GLN A 68 17.62 -8.35 -9.59
C GLN A 68 18.68 -7.73 -8.68
N ALA A 69 18.28 -6.92 -7.69
CA ALA A 69 19.20 -6.28 -6.76
C ALA A 69 19.74 -7.21 -5.67
N HIS A 70 18.90 -8.08 -5.10
CA HIS A 70 19.25 -8.88 -3.91
C HIS A 70 19.49 -10.37 -4.19
N GLY A 71 19.23 -10.85 -5.41
CA GLY A 71 19.44 -12.25 -5.79
C GLY A 71 18.44 -13.22 -5.15
N HIS A 72 18.87 -14.47 -4.95
CA HIS A 72 18.04 -15.51 -4.33
C HIS A 72 18.05 -15.38 -2.81
N GLN A 73 16.87 -15.16 -2.22
CA GLN A 73 16.70 -14.89 -0.80
C GLN A 73 15.61 -15.76 -0.18
N ILE A 74 15.73 -15.98 1.13
CA ILE A 74 14.78 -16.75 1.95
C ILE A 74 13.47 -15.96 2.19
N TRP A 75 12.39 -16.69 2.47
CA TRP A 75 11.04 -16.14 2.67
C TRP A 75 10.98 -15.01 3.71
N THR A 76 11.68 -15.15 4.84
CA THR A 76 11.69 -14.15 5.92
C THR A 76 12.23 -12.78 5.49
N LEU A 77 13.15 -12.76 4.53
CA LEU A 77 13.63 -11.49 3.95
C LEU A 77 12.52 -10.84 3.11
N TRP A 78 11.78 -11.65 2.34
CA TRP A 78 10.66 -11.15 1.53
C TRP A 78 9.53 -10.61 2.40
N GLU A 79 9.17 -11.29 3.49
CA GLU A 79 8.21 -10.77 4.47
C GLU A 79 8.60 -9.38 4.97
N THR A 80 9.87 -9.22 5.39
CA THR A 80 10.38 -7.93 5.89
C THR A 80 10.33 -6.84 4.82
N GLN A 81 10.64 -7.17 3.58
CA GLN A 81 10.61 -6.23 2.45
C GLN A 81 9.17 -5.84 2.08
N ILE A 82 8.23 -6.79 2.12
CA ILE A 82 6.80 -6.53 1.90
C ILE A 82 6.27 -5.61 3.01
N MET A 83 6.60 -5.92 4.26
CA MET A 83 6.25 -5.08 5.40
C MET A 83 6.79 -3.67 5.25
N ASN A 84 8.08 -3.51 4.93
CA ASN A 84 8.67 -2.18 4.79
C ASN A 84 8.05 -1.37 3.64
N LYS A 85 7.79 -2.01 2.49
CA LYS A 85 7.21 -1.36 1.31
C LYS A 85 5.76 -0.94 1.56
N TRP A 86 4.91 -1.88 1.99
CA TRP A 86 3.46 -1.67 2.04
C TRP A 86 2.91 -1.23 3.41
N ALA A 87 3.67 -1.36 4.51
CA ALA A 87 3.28 -0.70 5.77
C ALA A 87 3.34 0.83 5.64
N ASN A 88 4.33 1.35 4.92
CA ASN A 88 4.46 2.77 4.64
C ASN A 88 3.45 3.24 3.59
N ASP A 89 3.27 2.50 2.49
CA ASP A 89 2.32 2.88 1.43
C ASP A 89 0.87 2.84 1.91
N GLY A 90 0.48 1.89 2.77
CA GLY A 90 -0.87 1.82 3.33
C GLY A 90 -1.18 2.98 4.28
N ARG A 91 -0.21 3.41 5.10
CA ARG A 91 -0.34 4.61 5.94
C ARG A 91 -0.41 5.86 5.08
N ARG A 92 0.41 5.94 4.04
CA ARG A 92 0.43 7.06 3.10
C ARG A 92 -0.90 7.20 2.36
N PHE A 93 -1.45 6.11 1.84
CA PHE A 93 -2.77 6.11 1.19
C PHE A 93 -3.87 6.59 2.14
N LYS A 94 -3.90 6.11 3.40
CA LYS A 94 -4.88 6.53 4.42
C LYS A 94 -4.79 8.01 4.80
N VAL A 95 -3.65 8.67 4.58
CA VAL A 95 -3.46 10.10 4.87
C VAL A 95 -3.69 10.95 3.62
N GLU A 96 -3.20 10.49 2.46
CA GLU A 96 -3.35 11.18 1.18
C GLU A 96 -4.79 11.18 0.69
N THR A 97 -5.56 10.09 0.85
CA THR A 97 -6.95 10.05 0.37
C THR A 97 -7.88 11.04 1.09
N PRO A 98 -7.89 11.15 2.44
CA PRO A 98 -8.63 12.21 3.11
C PRO A 98 -8.13 13.60 2.72
N PHE A 99 -6.83 13.79 2.57
CA PHE A 99 -6.24 15.08 2.19
C PHE A 99 -6.65 15.51 0.76
N GLU A 100 -6.61 14.62 -0.22
CA GLU A 100 -7.05 14.93 -1.58
C GLU A 100 -8.56 15.17 -1.66
N SER A 101 -9.35 14.47 -0.84
CA SER A 101 -10.79 14.71 -0.70
C SER A 101 -11.12 15.99 0.08
N SER A 102 -10.19 16.49 0.89
CA SER A 102 -10.31 17.76 1.64
C SER A 102 -9.79 18.95 0.85
N LYS A 103 -9.65 18.85 -0.49
CA LYS A 103 -9.38 20.01 -1.33
C LYS A 103 -10.43 21.08 -1.08
N PHE A 104 -9.97 22.32 -0.94
CA PHE A 104 -10.84 23.46 -0.70
C PHE A 104 -11.85 23.60 -1.85
N ASN A 105 -13.13 23.62 -1.48
CA ASN A 105 -14.24 23.84 -2.39
C ASN A 105 -14.97 25.11 -1.98
N SER A 106 -14.96 26.13 -2.84
CA SER A 106 -15.58 27.44 -2.59
C SER A 106 -17.07 27.38 -2.28
N ASP A 107 -17.75 26.33 -2.75
CA ASP A 107 -19.21 26.18 -2.58
C ASP A 107 -19.56 25.41 -1.30
N ARG A 108 -18.63 24.58 -0.80
CA ARG A 108 -18.84 23.70 0.36
C ARG A 108 -18.20 24.22 1.64
N ASP A 109 -16.99 24.77 1.52
CA ASP A 109 -16.17 25.12 2.66
C ASP A 109 -16.41 26.59 3.05
N LYS A 110 -16.80 26.83 4.31
CA LYS A 110 -17.09 28.17 4.79
C LYS A 110 -15.81 28.99 4.90
N ASP A 111 -15.90 30.25 4.51
CA ASP A 111 -14.82 31.21 4.75
C ASP A 111 -14.43 31.20 6.23
N LEU A 112 -13.13 31.09 6.49
CA LEU A 112 -12.63 31.14 7.85
C LEU A 112 -12.86 32.55 8.41
N PRO A 113 -13.27 32.70 9.69
CA PRO A 113 -13.60 34.00 10.27
C PRO A 113 -12.50 35.05 10.11
N TRP A 114 -11.23 34.64 10.26
CA TRP A 114 -10.07 35.52 10.12
C TRP A 114 -9.82 36.00 8.67
N PHE A 115 -10.31 35.27 7.67
CA PHE A 115 -10.24 35.66 6.26
C PHE A 115 -11.28 36.76 5.96
N CYS A 116 -12.48 36.64 6.53
CA CYS A 116 -13.53 37.65 6.42
C CYS A 116 -13.15 38.97 7.12
N THR A 117 -12.48 38.92 8.27
CA THR A 117 -12.02 40.11 8.99
C THR A 117 -11.10 40.97 8.12
N ARG A 118 -10.14 40.36 7.41
CA ARG A 118 -9.24 41.10 6.51
C ARG A 118 -9.92 41.69 5.29
N LYS A 119 -10.97 41.06 4.75
CA LYS A 119 -11.75 41.61 3.64
C LYS A 119 -12.55 42.84 4.07
N ALA A 120 -13.16 42.79 5.26
CA ALA A 120 -13.89 43.93 5.83
C ALA A 120 -12.95 45.13 6.07
N ASP A 121 -11.77 44.88 6.63
CA ASP A 121 -10.75 45.92 6.86
C ASP A 121 -10.23 46.50 5.54
N SER A 122 -10.02 45.66 4.52
CA SER A 122 -9.55 46.10 3.20
C SER A 122 -10.62 46.90 2.44
N GLN A 123 -11.90 46.50 2.49
CA GLN A 123 -13.00 47.26 1.89
C GLN A 123 -13.23 48.59 2.62
N HIS A 124 -13.13 48.59 3.95
CA HIS A 124 -13.19 49.81 4.74
C HIS A 124 -12.06 50.78 4.39
N CYS A 125 -10.81 50.29 4.26
CA CYS A 125 -9.66 51.07 3.82
C CYS A 125 -9.82 51.61 2.38
N ILE A 126 -10.35 50.83 1.44
CA ILE A 126 -10.58 51.30 0.05
C ILE A 126 -11.63 52.42 0.05
N LEU A 127 -12.71 52.29 0.82
CA LEU A 127 -13.77 53.29 0.89
C LEU A 127 -13.34 54.57 1.64
N THR A 128 -12.42 54.47 2.61
CA THR A 128 -11.87 55.65 3.29
C THR A 128 -10.82 56.38 2.44
N CYS A 129 -10.04 55.67 1.64
CA CYS A 129 -9.09 56.28 0.70
C CYS A 129 -9.74 56.93 -0.53
N GLN A 130 -10.98 56.58 -0.88
CA GLN A 130 -11.74 57.22 -1.97
C GLN A 130 -12.46 58.52 -1.55
N ASN A 131 -12.50 58.83 -0.25
CA ASN A 131 -13.17 60.02 0.31
C ASN A 131 -12.18 61.05 0.92
N LEU A 132 -10.89 60.98 0.53
CA LEU A 132 -9.83 61.96 0.80
C LEU A 132 -9.38 62.58 -0.52
#